data_AF-A0A7S1RD63-F1
#
_entry.id   AF-A0A7S1RD63-F1
#
_cell.length_a   1.000
_cell.length_b   1.000
_cell.length_c   1.000
_cell.angle_alpha   90.00
_cell.angle_beta   90.00
_cell.angle_gamma   90.00
#
_symmetry.space_group_name_H-M   'P 1'
#
loop_
_entity.id
_entity.type
_entity.pdbx_description
1 polymer ?
#
loop_
_entity_poly.entity_id
_entity_poly.type
_entity_poly.pdbx_seq_one_letter_code
_entity_poly.pdbx_strand_id
1 'polypeptide(L)'
;MDAYTNWLVFPGALITDTGSMMGSFTMLGLLWNFPGSVTLVLSLVNATYNVSSVLPVVLQYIMDWTGISLACTMFGYAVSILAFVPVMRALVPSVEEYYKQAKAVLGVPLPKPKATLDICKRLGKGWTAVKADLRDHIWIGVGTGFASVMAIMYSSNSSGYGKQLFGTQQAGDKLANIQVESVAVLSVFGAPLGAKMVDAIGLRNSFWVLVMTIA
;
A
#
# COMPACT_ATOMS: atom_id res chain seq x y z
N MET A 1 23.18 13.87 -1.89
CA MET A 1 23.49 13.08 -0.67
C MET A 1 24.99 13.06 -0.49
N ASP A 2 25.47 13.34 0.71
CA ASP A 2 26.89 13.15 1.02
C ASP A 2 27.18 11.65 1.29
N ALA A 3 28.45 11.27 1.22
CA ALA A 3 28.86 9.89 1.47
C ALA A 3 28.52 9.42 2.90
N TYR A 4 28.36 10.35 3.84
CA TYR A 4 28.11 10.09 5.26
C TYR A 4 26.67 9.69 5.57
N THR A 5 25.71 10.08 4.74
CA THR A 5 24.28 9.77 4.93
C THR A 5 23.78 8.66 4.00
N ASN A 6 24.55 8.27 2.99
CA ASN A 6 24.14 7.26 2.02
C ASN A 6 23.88 5.88 2.66
N TRP A 7 24.63 5.52 3.71
CA TRP A 7 24.42 4.24 4.41
C TRP A 7 23.09 4.18 5.17
N LEU A 8 22.45 5.32 5.48
CA LEU A 8 21.14 5.38 6.12
C LEU A 8 19.99 5.06 5.16
N VAL A 9 20.23 5.15 3.85
CA VAL A 9 19.19 4.92 2.82
C VAL A 9 18.68 3.49 2.88
N PHE A 10 19.58 2.51 2.94
CA PHE A 10 19.21 1.10 2.99
C PHE A 10 18.37 0.74 4.23
N PRO A 11 18.81 0.99 5.48
CA PRO A 11 18.01 0.70 6.66
C PRO A 11 16.72 1.55 6.72
N GLY A 12 16.77 2.80 6.26
CA GLY A 12 15.58 3.65 6.17
C GLY A 12 14.52 3.07 5.22
N ALA A 13 14.93 2.61 4.04
CA ALA A 13 14.05 1.93 3.09
C ALA A 13 13.48 0.64 3.70
N LEU A 14 14.34 -0.18 4.32
CA LEU A 14 13.94 -1.46 4.92
C LEU A 14 12.91 -1.28 6.04
N ILE A 15 13.10 -0.29 6.92
CA ILE A 15 12.16 0.04 7.99
C ILE A 15 10.84 0.55 7.41
N THR A 16 10.92 1.43 6.41
CA THR A 16 9.74 2.02 5.76
C THR A 16 8.90 0.95 5.05
N ASP A 17 9.56 0.10 4.27
CA ASP A 17 8.91 -1.00 3.54
C ASP A 17 8.33 -2.02 4.50
N THR A 18 9.06 -2.40 5.56
CA THR A 18 8.55 -3.33 6.59
C THR A 18 7.34 -2.75 7.29
N GLY A 19 7.39 -1.47 7.69
CA GLY A 19 6.26 -0.78 8.32
C GLY A 19 5.04 -0.69 7.40
N SER A 20 5.25 -0.34 6.13
CA SER A 20 4.22 -0.28 5.10
C SER A 20 3.59 -1.65 4.83
N MET A 21 4.41 -2.71 4.74
CA MET A 21 3.94 -4.08 4.60
C MET A 21 3.13 -4.52 5.82
N MET A 22 3.59 -4.24 7.04
CA MET A 22 2.85 -4.56 8.26
C MET A 22 1.48 -3.87 8.29
N GLY A 23 1.42 -2.59 7.92
CA GLY A 23 0.15 -1.85 7.80
C GLY A 23 -0.76 -2.39 6.70
N SER A 24 -0.18 -2.84 5.58
CA SER A 24 -0.95 -3.48 4.51
C SER A 24 -1.49 -4.84 4.97
N PHE A 25 -0.68 -5.67 5.63
CA PHE A 25 -1.09 -6.98 6.14
C PHE A 25 -2.20 -6.90 7.20
N THR A 26 -2.19 -5.89 8.07
CA THR A 26 -3.29 -5.71 9.04
C THR A 26 -4.60 -5.40 8.33
N MET A 27 -4.57 -4.59 7.28
CA MET A 27 -5.75 -4.32 6.44
C MET A 27 -6.17 -5.56 5.62
N LEU A 28 -5.23 -6.36 5.12
CA LEU A 28 -5.53 -7.64 4.46
C LEU A 28 -6.18 -8.64 5.41
N GLY A 29 -5.83 -8.59 6.70
CA GLY A 29 -6.53 -9.35 7.75
C GLY A 29 -8.02 -9.02 7.85
N LEU A 30 -8.44 -7.85 7.39
CA LEU A 30 -9.86 -7.46 7.34
C LEU A 30 -10.62 -8.06 6.17
N LEU A 31 -9.94 -8.56 5.12
CA LEU A 31 -10.60 -9.11 3.92
C LEU A 31 -11.62 -10.20 4.26
N TRP A 32 -11.28 -11.06 5.21
CA TRP A 32 -12.15 -12.15 5.66
C TRP A 32 -13.41 -11.68 6.38
N ASN A 33 -13.45 -10.43 6.85
CA ASN A 33 -14.64 -9.84 7.47
C ASN A 33 -15.57 -9.17 6.43
N PHE A 34 -15.14 -8.99 5.18
CA PHE A 34 -15.89 -8.31 4.12
C PHE A 34 -15.90 -9.10 2.80
N PRO A 35 -16.49 -10.31 2.76
CA PRO A 35 -16.43 -11.20 1.60
C PRO A 35 -17.05 -10.61 0.32
N GLY A 36 -17.97 -9.65 0.43
CA GLY A 36 -18.57 -8.93 -0.72
C GLY A 36 -17.83 -7.66 -1.16
N SER A 37 -16.74 -7.30 -0.47
CA SER A 37 -16.00 -6.04 -0.70
C SER A 37 -14.49 -6.26 -0.72
N VAL A 38 -14.05 -7.48 -1.06
CA VAL A 38 -12.63 -7.88 -1.04
C VAL A 38 -11.82 -7.00 -1.99
N THR A 39 -12.32 -6.77 -3.21
CA THR A 39 -11.62 -5.93 -4.20
C THR A 39 -11.57 -4.49 -3.73
N LEU A 40 -12.65 -3.96 -3.14
CA LEU A 40 -12.68 -2.61 -2.59
C LEU A 40 -11.64 -2.44 -1.47
N VAL A 41 -11.58 -3.35 -0.50
CA VAL A 41 -10.59 -3.28 0.60
C VAL A 41 -9.17 -3.32 0.04
N LEU A 42 -8.88 -4.22 -0.92
CA LEU A 42 -7.58 -4.27 -1.61
C LEU A 42 -7.26 -2.96 -2.34
N SER A 43 -8.24 -2.38 -3.02
CA SER A 43 -8.05 -1.12 -3.75
C SER A 43 -7.77 0.05 -2.82
N LEU A 44 -8.39 0.09 -1.64
CA LEU A 44 -8.15 1.12 -0.63
C LEU A 44 -6.71 1.01 -0.08
N VAL A 45 -6.23 -0.22 0.17
CA VAL A 45 -4.82 -0.43 0.56
C VAL A 45 -3.87 0.11 -0.51
N ASN A 46 -4.07 -0.26 -1.77
CA ASN A 46 -3.24 0.25 -2.87
C ASN A 46 -3.40 1.76 -3.08
N ALA A 47 -4.59 2.32 -2.88
CA ALA A 47 -4.84 3.74 -2.96
C ALA A 47 -4.00 4.51 -1.94
N THR A 48 -3.94 4.06 -0.68
CA THR A 48 -3.11 4.71 0.35
C THR A 48 -1.62 4.71 -0.01
N TYR A 49 -1.12 3.62 -0.58
CA TYR A 49 0.25 3.53 -1.07
C TYR A 49 0.50 4.52 -2.21
N ASN A 50 -0.36 4.53 -3.23
CA ASN A 50 -0.18 5.39 -4.40
C ASN A 50 -0.39 6.88 -4.07
N VAL A 51 -1.29 7.23 -3.16
CA VAL A 51 -1.42 8.61 -2.65
C VAL A 51 -0.14 9.07 -1.98
N SER A 52 0.53 8.16 -1.25
CA SER A 52 1.80 8.48 -0.59
C SER A 52 2.92 8.84 -1.59
N SER A 53 2.79 8.46 -2.87
CA SER A 53 3.72 8.90 -3.92
C SER A 53 3.65 10.40 -4.26
N VAL A 54 2.56 11.09 -3.86
CA VAL A 54 2.40 12.54 -3.99
C VAL A 54 3.10 13.28 -2.84
N LEU A 55 3.40 12.58 -1.75
CA LEU A 55 4.01 13.18 -0.57
C LEU A 55 5.30 13.95 -0.89
N PRO A 56 6.26 13.42 -1.68
CA PRO A 56 7.46 14.18 -2.05
C PRO A 56 7.15 15.49 -2.77
N VAL A 57 6.13 15.52 -3.64
CA VAL A 57 5.72 16.74 -4.37
C VAL A 57 5.16 17.77 -3.40
N VAL A 58 4.29 17.35 -2.48
CA VAL A 58 3.72 18.24 -1.45
C VAL A 58 4.81 18.74 -0.51
N LEU A 59 5.72 17.88 -0.07
CA LEU A 59 6.82 18.26 0.80
C LEU A 59 7.78 19.23 0.12
N GLN A 60 8.09 19.02 -1.17
CA GLN A 60 8.89 19.95 -1.95
C GLN A 60 8.21 21.32 -2.03
N TYR A 61 6.90 21.36 -2.33
CA TYR A 61 6.14 22.61 -2.35
C TYR A 61 6.17 23.34 -1.01
N ILE A 62 6.02 22.62 0.11
CA ILE A 62 6.12 23.20 1.45
C ILE A 62 7.52 23.74 1.72
N MET A 63 8.58 23.00 1.34
CA MET A 63 9.97 23.43 1.49
C MET A 63 10.26 24.70 0.68
N ASP A 64 9.78 24.78 -0.56
CA ASP A 64 9.94 25.94 -1.42
C ASP A 64 9.19 27.17 -0.88
N TRP A 65 7.99 26.95 -0.33
CA TRP A 65 7.16 28.02 0.24
C TRP A 65 7.69 28.55 1.58
N THR A 66 8.16 27.67 2.45
CA THR A 66 8.58 28.03 3.83
C THR A 66 10.09 28.24 3.98
N GLY A 67 10.89 27.79 3.01
CA GLY A 67 12.35 27.79 3.08
C GLY A 67 12.94 26.78 4.08
N ILE A 68 12.14 25.87 4.64
CA ILE A 68 12.63 24.88 5.60
C ILE A 68 13.50 23.83 4.92
N SER A 69 14.48 23.31 5.65
CA SER A 69 15.34 22.24 5.16
C SER A 69 14.57 20.90 5.02
N LEU A 70 15.07 20.02 4.14
CA LEU A 70 14.58 18.64 4.04
C LEU A 70 14.66 17.91 5.38
N ALA A 71 15.71 18.15 6.17
CA ALA A 71 15.90 17.52 7.48
C ALA A 71 14.77 17.91 8.45
N CYS A 72 14.43 19.20 8.53
CA CYS A 72 13.30 19.67 9.34
C CYS A 72 11.98 19.06 8.85
N THR A 73 11.79 18.96 7.54
CA THR A 73 10.60 18.38 6.93
C THR A 73 10.44 16.90 7.28
N MET A 74 11.51 16.11 7.13
CA MET A 74 11.54 14.69 7.49
C MET A 74 11.33 14.48 8.99
N PHE A 75 11.91 15.34 9.83
CA PHE A 75 11.69 15.29 11.27
C PHE A 75 10.23 15.58 11.63
N GLY A 76 9.63 16.62 11.05
CA GLY A 76 8.21 16.94 11.21
C GLY A 76 7.30 15.78 10.78
N TYR A 77 7.62 15.15 9.64
CA TYR A 77 6.91 13.95 9.19
C TYR A 77 7.01 12.80 10.20
N ALA A 78 8.20 12.48 10.70
CA ALA A 78 8.38 11.45 11.71
C ALA A 78 7.58 11.74 13.00
N VAL A 79 7.61 12.99 13.47
CA VAL A 79 6.81 13.43 14.62
C VAL A 79 5.30 13.27 14.34
N SER A 80 4.85 13.61 13.13
CA SER A 80 3.44 13.48 12.75
C SER A 80 2.96 12.03 12.78
N ILE A 81 3.79 11.07 12.33
CA ILE A 81 3.49 9.64 12.41
C ILE A 81 3.37 9.20 13.87
N LEU A 82 4.34 9.59 14.71
CA LEU A 82 4.34 9.22 16.13
C LEU A 82 3.14 9.83 16.87
N ALA A 83 2.75 11.06 16.53
CA ALA A 83 1.57 11.72 17.06
C ALA A 83 0.26 11.02 16.63
N PHE A 84 0.26 10.31 15.51
CA PHE A 84 -0.90 9.57 15.03
C PHE A 84 -1.12 8.23 15.76
N VAL A 85 -0.09 7.67 16.39
CA VAL A 85 -0.19 6.43 17.18
C VAL A 85 -1.28 6.47 18.26
N PRO A 86 -1.36 7.49 19.15
CA PRO A 86 -2.44 7.57 20.14
C PRO A 86 -3.82 7.78 19.50
N VAL A 87 -3.90 8.49 18.37
CA VAL A 87 -5.15 8.67 17.61
C VAL A 87 -5.65 7.32 17.09
N MET A 88 -4.77 6.54 16.47
CA MET A 88 -5.10 5.19 16.01
C MET A 88 -5.47 4.27 17.17
N ARG A 89 -4.79 4.37 18.32
CA ARG A 89 -5.15 3.60 19.52
C ARG A 89 -6.55 3.94 20.03
N ALA A 90 -7.00 5.19 19.88
CA ALA A 90 -8.34 5.62 20.29
C ALA A 90 -9.44 5.24 19.28
N LEU A 91 -9.09 5.17 17.99
CA LEU A 91 -10.05 4.88 16.91
C LEU A 91 -10.17 3.38 16.56
N VAL A 92 -9.09 2.61 16.76
CA VAL A 92 -9.07 1.18 16.45
C VAL A 92 -9.65 0.41 17.63
N PRO A 93 -10.66 -0.47 17.42
CA PRO A 93 -11.21 -1.30 18.48
C PRO A 93 -10.11 -2.11 19.16
N SER A 94 -10.15 -2.13 20.49
CA SER A 94 -9.34 -3.03 21.29
C SER A 94 -9.69 -4.49 20.99
N VAL A 95 -8.76 -5.40 21.31
CA VAL A 95 -9.01 -6.85 21.18
C VAL A 95 -10.27 -7.26 21.95
N GLU A 96 -10.49 -6.68 23.13
CA GLU A 96 -11.67 -6.98 23.95
C GLU A 96 -12.97 -6.54 23.27
N GLU A 97 -13.01 -5.34 22.69
CA GLU A 97 -14.17 -4.84 21.93
C GLU A 97 -14.45 -5.70 20.71
N TYR A 98 -13.41 -6.09 19.97
CA TYR A 98 -13.54 -7.02 18.84
C TYR A 98 -14.16 -8.35 19.28
N TYR A 99 -13.65 -8.98 20.34
CA TYR A 99 -14.19 -10.26 20.82
C TYR A 99 -15.61 -10.13 21.38
N LYS A 100 -15.94 -9.01 22.03
CA LYS A 100 -17.29 -8.73 22.52
C LYS A 100 -18.27 -8.64 21.35
N GLN A 101 -17.92 -7.88 20.32
CA GLN A 101 -18.76 -7.72 19.13
C GLN A 101 -18.87 -9.03 18.33
N ALA A 102 -17.75 -9.73 18.13
CA ALA A 102 -17.74 -11.01 17.42
C ALA A 102 -18.59 -12.06 18.14
N LYS A 103 -18.56 -12.11 19.49
CA LYS A 103 -19.44 -12.98 20.29
C LYS A 103 -20.92 -12.62 20.10
N ALA A 104 -21.24 -11.32 20.07
CA ALA A 104 -22.60 -10.84 19.87
C ALA A 104 -23.16 -11.22 18.49
N VAL A 105 -22.33 -11.15 17.43
CA VAL A 105 -22.73 -11.49 16.05
C VAL A 105 -22.79 -13.00 15.82
N LEU A 106 -21.79 -13.74 16.30
CA LEU A 106 -21.66 -15.18 16.01
C LEU A 106 -22.53 -16.06 16.91
N GLY A 107 -22.98 -15.56 18.06
CA GLY A 107 -23.83 -16.30 19.00
C GLY A 107 -23.15 -17.51 19.67
N VAL A 108 -21.87 -17.75 19.40
CA VAL A 108 -21.10 -18.88 19.95
C VAL A 108 -19.96 -18.40 20.86
N PRO A 109 -19.57 -19.20 21.87
CA PRO A 109 -18.43 -18.86 22.71
C PRO A 109 -17.14 -18.83 21.87
N LEU A 110 -16.48 -17.66 21.88
CA LEU A 110 -15.17 -17.50 21.26
C LEU A 110 -14.05 -17.99 22.18
N PRO A 111 -12.95 -18.55 21.63
CA PRO A 111 -11.78 -18.91 22.42
C PRO A 111 -11.23 -17.68 23.14
N LYS A 112 -10.79 -17.83 24.39
CA LYS A 112 -10.25 -16.70 25.16
C LYS A 112 -9.00 -16.13 24.46
N PRO A 113 -8.84 -14.80 24.41
CA PRO A 113 -7.61 -14.19 23.92
C PRO A 113 -6.43 -14.68 24.77
N LYS A 114 -5.36 -15.12 24.11
CA LYS A 114 -4.14 -15.56 24.79
C LYS A 114 -3.39 -14.35 25.32
N ALA A 115 -2.99 -14.38 26.60
CA ALA A 115 -2.24 -13.30 27.23
C ALA A 115 -0.82 -13.13 26.65
N THR A 116 -0.24 -14.20 26.09
CA THR A 116 1.11 -14.18 25.53
C THR A 116 1.10 -14.30 24.01
N LEU A 117 1.91 -13.47 23.37
CA LEU A 117 2.14 -13.50 21.93
C LEU A 117 3.27 -14.48 21.60
N ASP A 118 2.91 -15.72 21.26
CA ASP A 118 3.86 -16.70 20.73
C ASP A 118 4.09 -16.47 19.22
N ILE A 119 5.06 -15.60 18.91
CA ILE A 119 5.36 -15.18 17.53
C ILE A 119 5.79 -16.38 16.68
N CYS A 120 6.74 -17.18 17.15
CA CYS A 120 7.28 -18.31 16.41
C CYS A 120 6.18 -19.32 16.04
N LYS A 121 5.30 -19.66 17.00
CA LYS A 121 4.19 -20.57 16.72
C LYS A 121 3.17 -19.98 15.75
N ARG A 122 2.90 -18.68 15.82
CA ARG A 122 1.99 -18.00 14.87
C ARG A 122 2.59 -17.97 13.48
N LEU A 123 3.88 -17.66 13.34
CA LEU A 123 4.60 -17.72 12.07
C LEU A 123 4.60 -19.14 11.51
N GLY A 124 4.88 -20.15 12.33
CA GLY A 124 4.83 -21.55 11.91
C GLY A 124 3.43 -22.00 11.42
N LYS A 125 2.37 -21.53 12.08
CA LYS A 125 0.99 -21.76 11.61
C LYS A 125 0.69 -21.03 10.31
N GLY A 126 1.11 -19.78 10.18
CA GLY A 126 0.97 -19.01 8.95
C GLY A 126 1.69 -19.67 7.78
N TRP A 127 2.91 -20.15 8.01
CA TRP A 127 3.67 -20.92 7.03
C TRP A 127 2.97 -22.22 6.63
N THR A 128 2.37 -22.92 7.59
CA THR A 128 1.59 -24.14 7.30
C THR A 128 0.40 -23.84 6.38
N ALA A 129 -0.27 -22.70 6.58
CA ALA A 129 -1.37 -22.26 5.71
C ALA A 129 -0.84 -21.91 4.30
N VAL A 130 0.22 -21.11 4.20
CA VAL A 130 0.87 -20.77 2.91
C VAL A 130 1.33 -22.03 2.16
N LYS A 131 1.82 -23.04 2.89
CA LYS A 131 2.31 -24.29 2.30
C LYS A 131 1.19 -25.11 1.65
N ALA A 132 -0.05 -25.01 2.14
CA ALA A 132 -1.18 -25.74 1.58
C ALA A 132 -1.42 -25.37 0.10
N ASP A 133 -1.27 -24.10 -0.24
CA ASP A 133 -1.51 -23.54 -1.57
C ASP A 133 -0.25 -22.86 -2.16
N LEU A 134 0.93 -23.40 -1.84
CA LEU A 134 2.22 -22.76 -2.14
C LEU A 134 2.40 -22.44 -3.64
N ARG A 135 1.93 -23.34 -4.52
CA ARG A 135 2.02 -23.16 -5.97
C ARG A 135 1.28 -21.91 -6.41
N ASP A 136 0.05 -21.72 -5.92
CA ASP A 136 -0.79 -20.59 -6.31
C ASP A 136 -0.21 -19.29 -5.77
N HIS A 137 0.29 -19.31 -4.54
CA HIS A 137 1.02 -18.17 -3.97
C HIS A 137 2.28 -17.80 -4.75
N ILE A 138 3.06 -18.78 -5.23
CA ILE A 138 4.22 -18.52 -6.08
C ILE A 138 3.79 -17.88 -7.40
N TRP A 139 2.76 -18.41 -8.07
CA TRP A 139 2.29 -17.84 -9.34
C TRP A 139 1.74 -16.43 -9.18
N ILE A 140 0.95 -16.19 -8.13
CA ILE A 140 0.47 -14.85 -7.78
C ILE A 140 1.65 -13.92 -7.48
N GLY A 141 2.62 -14.39 -6.69
CA GLY A 141 3.81 -13.62 -6.33
C GLY A 141 4.66 -13.24 -7.55
N VAL A 142 4.92 -14.19 -8.45
CA VAL A 142 5.67 -13.95 -9.70
C VAL A 142 4.91 -13.01 -10.62
N GLY A 143 3.61 -13.26 -10.84
CA GLY A 143 2.79 -12.42 -11.70
C GLY A 143 2.69 -10.98 -11.19
N THR A 144 2.45 -10.81 -9.89
CA THR A 144 2.38 -9.50 -9.22
C THR A 144 3.74 -8.83 -9.24
N GLY A 145 4.82 -9.56 -8.93
CA GLY A 145 6.18 -9.05 -8.96
C GLY A 145 6.57 -8.53 -10.34
N PHE A 146 6.28 -9.30 -11.39
CA PHE A 146 6.54 -8.89 -12.77
C PHE A 146 5.77 -7.63 -13.16
N ALA A 147 4.46 -7.58 -12.87
CA ALA A 147 3.62 -6.42 -13.15
C ALA A 147 4.12 -5.16 -12.40
N SER A 148 4.46 -5.30 -11.12
CA SER A 148 4.97 -4.22 -10.30
C SER A 148 6.33 -3.71 -10.77
N VAL A 149 7.26 -4.61 -11.16
CA VAL A 149 8.57 -4.20 -11.68
C VAL A 149 8.42 -3.38 -12.95
N MET A 150 7.54 -3.76 -13.88
CA MET A 150 7.29 -2.97 -15.09
C MET A 150 6.75 -1.58 -14.76
N ALA A 151 5.79 -1.49 -13.82
CA ALA A 151 5.24 -0.21 -13.38
C ALA A 151 6.31 0.69 -12.72
N ILE A 152 7.13 0.12 -11.82
CA ILE A 152 8.23 0.83 -11.17
C ILE A 152 9.26 1.28 -12.20
N MET A 153 9.69 0.40 -13.11
CA MET A 153 10.65 0.74 -14.16
C MET A 153 10.14 1.87 -15.05
N TYR A 154 8.87 1.83 -15.46
CA TYR A 154 8.28 2.91 -16.25
C TYR A 154 8.27 4.22 -15.47
N SER A 155 7.83 4.20 -14.20
CA SER A 155 7.83 5.38 -13.33
C SER A 155 9.23 5.96 -13.13
N SER A 156 10.24 5.13 -12.85
CA SER A 156 11.63 5.57 -12.63
C SER A 156 12.30 6.10 -13.90
N ASN A 157 11.89 5.65 -15.08
CA ASN A 157 12.47 6.08 -16.36
C ASN A 157 11.62 7.11 -17.12
N SER A 158 10.49 7.53 -16.56
CA SER A 158 9.53 8.44 -17.19
C SER A 158 10.15 9.75 -17.68
N SER A 159 11.00 10.40 -16.87
CA SER A 159 11.73 11.61 -17.30
C SER A 159 12.70 11.33 -18.44
N GLY A 160 13.42 10.20 -18.39
CA GLY A 160 14.32 9.76 -19.46
C GLY A 160 13.58 9.51 -20.78
N TYR A 161 12.45 8.81 -20.74
CA TYR A 161 11.60 8.57 -21.91
C TYR A 161 11.02 9.86 -22.47
N GLY A 162 10.49 10.74 -21.63
CA GLY A 162 9.94 12.01 -22.10
C GLY A 162 11.01 12.89 -22.75
N LYS A 163 12.24 12.91 -22.22
CA LYS A 163 13.35 13.60 -22.88
C LYS A 163 13.66 13.04 -24.26
N GLN A 164 13.71 11.71 -24.41
CA GLN A 164 13.98 11.07 -25.70
C GLN A 164 12.85 11.33 -26.71
N LEU A 165 11.59 11.34 -26.27
CA LEU A 165 10.42 11.56 -27.11
C LEU A 165 10.26 13.03 -27.54
N PHE A 166 10.51 13.98 -26.63
CA PHE A 166 10.20 15.40 -26.84
C PHE A 166 11.45 16.28 -27.00
N GLY A 167 12.64 15.70 -26.99
CA GLY A 167 13.91 16.38 -27.25
C GLY A 167 14.43 17.30 -26.15
N THR A 168 13.72 17.45 -25.02
CA THR A 168 14.11 18.38 -23.93
C THR A 168 13.96 17.74 -22.55
N GLN A 169 14.85 18.10 -21.62
CA GLN A 169 14.79 17.62 -20.24
C GLN A 169 13.49 18.07 -19.53
N GLN A 170 13.10 19.32 -19.75
CA GLN A 170 11.89 19.90 -19.16
C GLN A 170 10.62 19.13 -19.54
N ALA A 171 10.52 18.67 -20.79
CA ALA A 171 9.40 17.83 -21.21
C ALA A 171 9.43 16.44 -20.54
N GLY A 172 10.63 15.88 -20.33
CA GLY A 172 10.83 14.68 -19.52
C GLY A 172 10.30 14.84 -18.10
N ASP A 173 10.77 15.86 -17.40
CA ASP A 173 10.36 16.11 -16.00
C ASP A 173 8.85 16.39 -15.90
N LYS A 174 8.28 17.10 -16.90
CA LYS A 174 6.84 17.30 -16.99
C LYS A 174 6.08 15.98 -17.17
N LEU A 175 6.57 15.06 -18.00
CA LEU A 175 5.95 13.74 -18.16
C LEU A 175 5.98 12.94 -16.87
N ALA A 176 7.11 12.94 -16.15
CA ALA A 176 7.25 12.28 -14.86
C ALA A 176 6.24 12.82 -13.82
N ASN A 177 6.10 14.15 -13.73
CA ASN A 177 5.13 14.78 -12.84
C ASN A 177 3.69 14.41 -13.19
N ILE A 178 3.31 14.52 -14.48
CA ILE A 178 1.97 14.13 -14.94
C ILE A 178 1.68 12.67 -14.62
N GLN A 179 2.67 11.79 -14.78
CA GLN A 179 2.50 10.38 -14.45
C GLN A 179 2.21 10.20 -12.95
N VAL A 180 3.01 10.79 -12.06
CA VAL A 180 2.81 10.68 -10.60
C VAL A 180 1.43 11.22 -10.20
N GLU A 181 1.05 12.39 -10.71
CA GLU A 181 -0.26 13.00 -10.47
C GLU A 181 -1.40 12.13 -10.99
N SER A 182 -1.28 11.60 -12.19
CA SER A 182 -2.28 10.73 -12.80
C SER A 182 -2.45 9.43 -12.02
N VAL A 183 -1.35 8.80 -11.62
CA VAL A 183 -1.38 7.57 -10.80
C VAL A 183 -2.05 7.86 -9.47
N ALA A 184 -1.77 8.98 -8.83
CA ALA A 184 -2.41 9.36 -7.58
C ALA A 184 -3.92 9.57 -7.74
N VAL A 185 -4.36 10.35 -8.72
CA VAL A 185 -5.78 10.59 -9.00
C VAL A 185 -6.51 9.29 -9.34
N LEU A 186 -5.95 8.48 -10.24
CA LEU A 186 -6.52 7.19 -10.60
C LEU A 186 -6.57 6.24 -9.41
N SER A 187 -5.61 6.31 -8.50
CA SER A 187 -5.60 5.44 -7.31
C SER A 187 -6.57 5.89 -6.23
N VAL A 188 -6.79 7.19 -6.04
CA VAL A 188 -7.77 7.71 -5.07
C VAL A 188 -9.19 7.44 -5.52
N PHE A 189 -9.49 7.71 -6.79
CA PHE A 189 -10.87 7.69 -7.29
C PHE A 189 -11.13 6.47 -8.16
N GLY A 190 -10.28 6.24 -9.16
CA GLY A 190 -10.45 5.19 -10.14
C GLY A 190 -10.39 3.79 -9.52
N ALA A 191 -9.40 3.51 -8.67
CA ALA A 191 -9.21 2.20 -8.09
C ALA A 191 -10.37 1.77 -7.17
N PRO A 192 -10.85 2.59 -6.21
CA PRO A 192 -12.02 2.23 -5.41
C PRO A 192 -13.31 2.08 -6.20
N LEU A 193 -13.55 2.96 -7.18
CA LEU A 193 -14.73 2.86 -8.04
C LEU A 193 -14.69 1.60 -8.91
N GLY A 194 -13.55 1.35 -9.58
CA GLY A 194 -13.34 0.15 -10.38
C GLY A 194 -13.44 -1.12 -9.54
N ALA A 195 -12.87 -1.11 -8.33
CA ALA A 195 -12.97 -2.23 -7.40
C ALA A 195 -14.42 -2.51 -6.97
N LYS A 196 -15.21 -1.47 -6.68
CA LYS A 196 -16.63 -1.62 -6.37
C LYS A 196 -17.42 -2.19 -7.56
N MET A 197 -17.07 -1.81 -8.80
CA MET A 197 -17.65 -2.42 -10.00
C MET A 197 -17.26 -3.90 -10.13
N VAL A 198 -15.99 -4.24 -9.87
CA VAL A 198 -15.51 -5.63 -9.88
C VAL A 198 -16.20 -6.47 -8.81
N ASP A 199 -16.37 -5.95 -7.60
CA ASP A 199 -17.11 -6.63 -6.52
C ASP A 199 -18.58 -6.87 -6.90
N ALA A 200 -19.20 -5.95 -7.65
CA ALA A 200 -20.59 -6.09 -8.10
C ALA A 200 -20.76 -7.06 -9.29
N ILE A 201 -19.84 -7.05 -10.25
CA ILE A 201 -19.92 -7.80 -11.51
C ILE A 201 -19.26 -9.19 -11.40
N GLY A 202 -18.32 -9.34 -10.47
CA GLY A 202 -17.51 -10.53 -10.24
C GLY A 202 -16.20 -10.54 -11.04
N LEU A 203 -15.12 -10.99 -10.39
CA LEU A 203 -13.75 -11.02 -10.95
C LEU A 203 -13.64 -11.71 -12.32
N ARG A 204 -14.36 -12.82 -12.51
CA ARG A 204 -14.34 -13.58 -13.77
C ARG A 204 -14.84 -12.75 -14.95
N ASN A 205 -15.93 -12.00 -14.75
CA ASN A 205 -16.52 -11.18 -15.80
C ASN A 205 -15.63 -9.96 -16.09
N SER A 206 -15.08 -9.35 -15.05
CA SER A 206 -14.13 -8.24 -15.18
C SER A 206 -12.87 -8.66 -15.96
N PHE A 207 -12.36 -9.87 -15.74
CA PHE A 207 -11.23 -10.41 -16.50
C PHE A 207 -11.54 -10.49 -18.00
N TRP A 208 -12.73 -10.99 -18.38
CA TRP A 208 -13.11 -11.05 -19.79
C TRP A 208 -13.30 -9.68 -20.42
N VAL A 209 -13.87 -8.73 -19.69
CA VAL A 209 -13.95 -7.33 -20.15
C VAL A 209 -12.55 -6.80 -20.44
N LEU A 210 -11.59 -7.00 -19.52
CA LEU A 210 -10.22 -6.56 -19.69
C LEU A 210 -9.57 -7.18 -20.94
N VAL A 211 -9.69 -8.49 -21.12
CA VAL A 211 -9.16 -9.20 -22.28
C VAL A 211 -9.77 -8.66 -23.59
N MET A 212 -11.08 -8.44 -23.64
CA MET A 212 -11.76 -7.90 -24.82
C MET A 212 -11.43 -6.43 -25.11
N THR A 213 -10.98 -5.66 -24.12
CA THR A 213 -10.56 -4.26 -24.33
C THR A 213 -9.10 -4.11 -24.77
N ILE A 214 -8.27 -5.13 -24.55
CA ILE A 214 -6.83 -5.11 -24.90
C ILE A 214 -6.57 -5.83 -26.24
N ALA A 215 -7.45 -6.77 -26.62
CA ALA A 215 -7.43 -7.47 -27.90
C ALA A 215 -8.04 -6.63 -29.03
#